data_AF-Q8ZKV1-F1
#
_entry.id   AF-Q8ZKV1-F1
#
_cell.length_a   1.000
_cell.length_b   1.000
_cell.length_c   1.000
_cell.angle_alpha   90.00
_cell.angle_beta   90.00
_cell.angle_gamma   90.00
#
_symmetry.space_group_name_H-M   'P 1'
#
loop_
_entity.id
_entity.type
_entity.pdbx_description
1 polymer ?
#
loop_
_entity_poly.entity_id
_entity_poly.type
_entity_poly.pdbx_seq_one_letter_code
_entity_poly.pdbx_strand_id
1 'polypeptide(L)'
;MGREIFNRRLPDNYNDFSHSMDNAANGHYFLRVASSNYKRPDGKNVRTVRDVIAEVDQNGVVVDEWRLFDILDPYRDVIMKTLDQGAVCLNIDASQSGHTLSEEDLAALDSSDKFGDIVGSGAGRNWAHVNSVDYDSEDDSIIISSRHQSAIIKIGRDKKVKWILGTPAGWKAPFNAAILTPVDSKGQKIACQDSGCEGDFDWTWTQHTAFKIDSKSKGDILYLSAFDNGDGRGLEQPAMQSMKYSRSVIYKIDQKNKTVQQIWQYGKERGNEWFSPVTSITEYQTDKNSVFVYSATAGGAFDLSVGAFTSLPNPYLEEFKWGEKEPAVEMQIHGARGYQAMPFSLTKALTE
;
A
#
# COMPACT_ATOMS: atom_id res chain seq x y z
N MET A 1 -7.16 21.03 19.41
CA MET A 1 -7.03 22.51 19.43
C MET A 1 -7.03 23.16 18.04
N GLY A 2 -6.77 22.44 16.94
CA GLY A 2 -6.77 23.08 15.60
C GLY A 2 -5.62 24.07 15.37
N ARG A 3 -4.61 24.07 16.24
CA ARG A 3 -3.40 24.88 16.09
C ARG A 3 -2.54 24.28 14.98
N GLU A 4 -2.25 25.08 13.96
CA GLU A 4 -1.23 24.74 12.97
C GLU A 4 0.15 24.83 13.62
N ILE A 5 0.87 23.70 13.69
CA ILE A 5 2.22 23.62 14.28
C ILE A 5 3.31 24.00 13.28
N PHE A 6 3.08 23.77 11.99
CA PHE A 6 3.91 24.26 10.90
C PHE A 6 3.10 24.26 9.59
N ASN A 7 3.53 25.10 8.65
CA ASN A 7 3.08 25.09 7.26
C ASN A 7 4.30 25.35 6.38
N ARG A 8 4.72 24.32 5.65
CA ARG A 8 5.96 24.32 4.87
C ARG A 8 5.68 23.92 3.44
N ARG A 9 6.26 24.67 2.52
CA ARG A 9 6.30 24.27 1.13
C ARG A 9 7.32 23.14 0.95
N LEU A 10 7.00 22.16 0.11
CA LEU A 10 8.00 21.19 -0.34
C LEU A 10 9.16 21.92 -1.02
N PRO A 11 10.41 21.47 -0.88
CA PRO A 11 11.52 22.00 -1.66
C PRO A 11 11.25 21.83 -3.16
N ASP A 12 11.74 22.76 -3.99
CA ASP A 12 11.35 22.87 -5.41
C ASP A 12 11.59 21.61 -6.26
N ASN A 13 12.54 20.77 -5.86
CA ASN A 13 12.83 19.49 -6.52
C ASN A 13 11.74 18.43 -6.33
N TYR A 14 10.80 18.66 -5.41
CA TYR A 14 9.72 17.74 -5.07
C TYR A 14 8.35 18.36 -5.26
N ASN A 15 7.36 17.53 -5.56
CA ASN A 15 5.97 17.92 -5.71
C ASN A 15 5.02 16.84 -5.21
N ASP A 16 3.72 17.13 -5.27
CA ASP A 16 2.63 16.17 -5.18
C ASP A 16 2.67 15.24 -3.95
N PHE A 17 3.05 15.80 -2.80
CA PHE A 17 2.87 15.12 -1.51
C PHE A 17 1.43 14.63 -1.38
N SER A 18 1.28 13.35 -1.05
CA SER A 18 -0.01 12.81 -0.58
C SER A 18 0.19 11.43 0.04
N HIS A 19 -0.90 10.84 0.54
CA HIS A 19 -0.99 9.48 1.09
C HIS A 19 -0.29 9.28 2.44
N SER A 20 1.02 9.56 2.55
CA SER A 20 1.81 9.17 3.72
C SER A 20 2.80 10.24 4.14
N MET A 21 2.71 10.61 5.41
CA MET A 21 3.76 11.26 6.19
C MET A 21 3.99 10.39 7.42
N ASP A 22 5.18 9.83 7.55
CA ASP A 22 5.60 9.15 8.77
C ASP A 22 6.41 10.12 9.65
N ASN A 23 6.03 10.24 10.91
CA ASN A 23 6.71 11.10 11.89
C ASN A 23 7.69 10.22 12.69
N ALA A 24 8.92 10.14 12.20
CA ALA A 24 9.87 9.12 12.61
C ALA A 24 10.50 9.42 13.98
N ALA A 25 10.92 8.36 14.66
CA ALA A 25 11.55 8.42 15.98
C ALA A 25 12.87 9.20 16.02
N ASN A 26 13.52 9.41 14.87
CA ASN A 26 14.75 10.20 14.76
C ASN A 26 14.51 11.73 14.75
N GLY A 27 13.25 12.18 14.83
CA GLY A 27 12.87 13.59 14.81
C GLY A 27 12.72 14.17 13.39
N HIS A 28 12.93 13.36 12.36
CA HIS A 28 12.62 13.69 10.98
C HIS A 28 11.21 13.21 10.62
N TYR A 29 10.75 13.56 9.43
CA TYR A 29 9.55 12.98 8.84
C TYR A 29 9.82 12.49 7.43
N PHE A 30 9.22 11.35 7.09
CA PHE A 30 9.32 10.73 5.79
C PHE A 30 8.07 11.02 4.99
N LEU A 31 8.22 11.66 3.84
CA LEU A 31 7.13 12.06 2.96
C LEU A 31 7.13 11.22 1.69
N ARG A 32 5.95 10.75 1.31
CA ARG A 32 5.72 10.22 -0.03
C ARG A 32 5.43 11.38 -0.98
N VAL A 33 6.34 11.63 -1.91
CA VAL A 33 6.31 12.74 -2.88
C VAL A 33 6.59 12.23 -4.29
N ALA A 34 6.80 13.15 -5.22
CA ALA A 34 7.34 12.91 -6.54
C ALA A 34 8.50 13.90 -6.82
N SER A 35 9.28 13.60 -7.87
CA SER A 35 10.30 14.51 -8.39
C SER A 35 9.66 15.51 -9.35
N SER A 36 9.93 16.80 -9.14
CA SER A 36 9.39 17.90 -9.95
C SER A 36 9.93 17.97 -11.38
N ASN A 37 11.12 17.44 -11.62
CA ASN A 37 11.81 17.58 -12.90
C ASN A 37 12.88 16.50 -13.09
N TYR A 38 12.45 15.23 -13.13
CA TYR A 38 13.35 14.12 -13.41
C TYR A 38 13.68 14.06 -14.90
N LYS A 39 14.97 14.04 -15.23
CA LYS A 39 15.44 13.81 -16.60
C LYS A 39 15.58 12.31 -16.85
N ARG A 40 14.65 11.76 -17.62
CA ARG A 40 14.64 10.35 -18.02
C ARG A 40 15.86 9.99 -18.90
N PRO A 41 16.20 8.70 -19.02
CA PRO A 41 17.26 8.23 -19.92
C PRO A 41 17.06 8.59 -21.39
N ASP A 42 15.81 8.76 -21.83
CA ASP A 42 15.45 9.22 -23.18
C ASP A 42 15.62 10.74 -23.39
N GLY A 43 16.10 11.46 -22.36
CA GLY A 43 16.37 12.90 -22.38
C GLY A 43 15.17 13.79 -22.06
N LYS A 44 13.97 13.22 -21.91
CA LYS A 44 12.75 13.98 -21.57
C LYS A 44 12.72 14.31 -20.09
N ASN A 45 12.22 15.50 -19.76
CA ASN A 45 11.96 15.88 -18.38
C ASN A 45 10.50 15.56 -18.03
N VAL A 46 10.29 14.93 -16.88
CA VAL A 46 8.97 14.57 -16.38
C VAL A 46 8.82 14.94 -14.91
N ARG A 47 7.58 15.20 -14.51
CA ARG A 47 7.17 15.08 -13.11
C ARG A 47 6.92 13.60 -12.85
N THR A 48 7.59 13.02 -11.87
CA THR A 48 7.34 11.62 -11.52
C THR A 48 6.04 11.50 -10.72
N VAL A 49 5.60 10.29 -10.37
CA VAL A 49 4.29 10.10 -9.74
C VAL A 49 4.40 9.10 -8.59
N ARG A 50 4.26 9.61 -7.36
CA ARG A 50 4.14 8.81 -6.12
C ARG A 50 5.25 7.75 -5.96
N ASP A 51 6.46 8.08 -6.39
CA ASP A 51 7.58 7.15 -6.54
C ASP A 51 8.88 7.71 -5.94
N VAL A 52 8.77 8.68 -5.03
CA VAL A 52 9.88 9.21 -4.23
C VAL A 52 9.47 9.24 -2.75
N ILE A 53 10.36 8.77 -1.88
CA ILE A 53 10.30 9.03 -0.44
C ILE A 53 11.36 10.06 -0.09
N ALA A 54 10.99 11.17 0.54
CA ALA A 54 11.91 12.19 1.01
C ALA A 54 11.95 12.18 2.54
N GLU A 55 13.13 12.11 3.13
CA GLU A 55 13.34 12.32 4.56
C GLU A 55 13.65 13.79 4.81
N VAL A 56 12.89 14.41 5.70
CA VAL A 56 12.94 15.85 5.94
C VAL A 56 13.19 16.13 7.41
N ASP A 57 14.16 17.00 7.68
CA ASP A 57 14.49 17.41 9.04
C ASP A 57 13.44 18.36 9.66
N GLN A 58 13.62 18.67 10.94
CA GLN A 58 12.77 19.60 11.67
C GLN A 58 12.74 21.03 11.11
N ASN A 59 13.63 21.39 10.18
CA ASN A 59 13.68 22.70 9.53
C ASN A 59 13.00 22.70 8.15
N GLY A 60 12.57 21.55 7.63
CA GLY A 60 12.01 21.42 6.29
C GLY A 60 13.05 21.16 5.20
N VAL A 61 14.29 20.81 5.56
CA VAL A 61 15.35 20.46 4.62
C VAL A 61 15.29 18.97 4.34
N VAL A 62 15.27 18.60 3.06
CA VAL A 62 15.37 17.19 2.66
C VAL A 62 16.81 16.73 2.85
N VAL A 63 17.02 15.78 3.76
CA VAL A 63 18.34 15.27 4.15
C VAL A 63 18.71 13.98 3.41
N ASP A 64 17.72 13.23 2.92
CA ASP A 64 17.91 12.04 2.09
C ASP A 64 16.67 11.78 1.22
N GLU A 65 16.83 11.01 0.14
CA GLU A 65 15.72 10.61 -0.74
C GLU A 65 15.88 9.18 -1.27
N TRP A 66 14.76 8.47 -1.40
CA TRP A 66 14.65 7.20 -2.10
C TRP A 66 13.87 7.42 -3.39
N ARG A 67 14.59 7.56 -4.49
CA ARG A 67 14.03 7.61 -5.83
C ARG A 67 13.73 6.20 -6.30
N LEU A 68 12.48 5.77 -6.18
CA LEU A 68 12.12 4.37 -6.37
C LEU A 68 12.30 3.89 -7.81
N PHE A 69 12.25 4.81 -8.77
CA PHE A 69 12.55 4.51 -10.18
C PHE A 69 14.04 4.20 -10.44
N ASP A 70 14.95 4.58 -9.53
CA ASP A 70 16.36 4.20 -9.57
C ASP A 70 16.65 2.92 -8.73
N ILE A 71 15.73 2.57 -7.81
CA ILE A 71 15.93 1.50 -6.82
C ILE A 71 15.20 0.21 -7.20
N LEU A 72 14.00 0.31 -7.76
CA LEU A 72 13.12 -0.80 -8.15
C LEU A 72 13.04 -0.91 -9.68
N ASP A 73 12.16 -1.79 -10.17
CA ASP A 73 11.87 -1.93 -11.59
C ASP A 73 10.59 -1.15 -11.96
N PRO A 74 10.71 0.05 -12.57
CA PRO A 74 9.55 0.82 -13.00
C PRO A 74 8.84 0.23 -14.22
N TYR A 75 9.37 -0.84 -14.83
CA TYR A 75 8.82 -1.50 -16.00
C TYR A 75 8.20 -2.87 -15.68
N ARG A 76 8.15 -3.27 -14.41
CA ARG A 76 7.36 -4.42 -13.97
C ARG A 76 5.87 -4.09 -14.08
N ASP A 77 5.21 -4.63 -15.10
CA ASP A 77 3.86 -4.26 -15.54
C ASP A 77 2.77 -5.30 -15.19
N VAL A 78 3.16 -6.46 -14.63
CA VAL A 78 2.24 -7.60 -14.42
C VAL A 78 1.00 -7.25 -13.61
N ILE A 79 1.11 -6.35 -12.63
CA ILE A 79 -0.03 -5.89 -11.83
C ILE A 79 -0.85 -4.84 -12.61
N MET A 80 -0.19 -3.93 -13.33
CA MET A 80 -0.88 -2.86 -14.06
C MET A 80 -1.89 -3.39 -15.07
N LYS A 81 -1.57 -4.55 -15.68
CA LYS A 81 -2.45 -5.27 -16.62
C LYS A 81 -3.66 -5.94 -15.97
N THR A 82 -3.74 -5.96 -14.64
CA THR A 82 -4.80 -6.63 -13.90
C THR A 82 -5.61 -5.67 -13.03
N LEU A 83 -5.19 -4.40 -12.95
CA LEU A 83 -5.89 -3.35 -12.20
C LEU A 83 -7.22 -3.00 -12.84
N ASP A 84 -8.25 -2.90 -12.01
CA ASP A 84 -9.53 -2.34 -12.40
C ASP A 84 -9.38 -0.84 -12.68
N GLN A 85 -9.55 -0.45 -13.94
CA GLN A 85 -9.45 0.95 -14.36
C GLN A 85 -10.56 1.83 -13.76
N GLY A 86 -11.63 1.23 -13.24
CA GLY A 86 -12.67 1.93 -12.50
C GLY A 86 -12.32 2.27 -11.06
N ALA A 87 -11.18 1.83 -10.55
CA ALA A 87 -10.72 2.16 -9.20
C ALA A 87 -9.22 2.47 -9.19
N VAL A 88 -8.84 3.67 -9.63
CA VAL A 88 -7.45 4.14 -9.58
C VAL A 88 -7.36 5.31 -8.60
N CYS A 89 -6.70 5.10 -7.44
CA CYS A 89 -6.59 6.09 -6.37
C CYS A 89 -7.97 6.48 -5.80
N LEU A 90 -8.25 7.78 -5.62
CA LEU A 90 -9.57 8.28 -5.24
C LEU A 90 -10.52 8.47 -6.43
N ASN A 91 -10.03 8.27 -7.66
CA ASN A 91 -10.86 8.34 -8.86
C ASN A 91 -11.51 6.99 -9.07
N ILE A 92 -12.76 6.91 -8.62
CA ILE A 92 -13.61 5.76 -8.84
C ILE A 92 -14.53 6.09 -10.02
N ASP A 93 -14.24 5.48 -11.16
CA ASP A 93 -15.04 5.57 -12.39
C ASP A 93 -15.67 4.22 -12.67
N ALA A 94 -16.89 4.07 -12.20
CA ALA A 94 -17.62 2.83 -12.32
C ALA A 94 -17.93 2.43 -13.78
N SER A 95 -17.83 3.34 -14.76
CA SER A 95 -17.97 3.00 -16.19
C SER A 95 -16.76 2.22 -16.73
N GLN A 96 -15.63 2.31 -16.02
CA GLN A 96 -14.41 1.57 -16.30
C GLN A 96 -14.29 0.32 -15.41
N SER A 97 -15.31 -0.01 -14.60
CA SER A 97 -15.24 -1.13 -13.67
C SER A 97 -15.03 -2.47 -14.38
N GLY A 98 -14.03 -3.22 -13.94
CA GLY A 98 -13.63 -4.50 -14.52
C GLY A 98 -12.83 -4.41 -15.81
N HIS A 99 -12.65 -3.21 -16.38
CA HIS A 99 -11.73 -3.03 -17.50
C HIS A 99 -10.28 -3.02 -17.00
N THR A 100 -9.39 -3.66 -17.77
CA THR A 100 -7.95 -3.69 -17.51
C THR A 100 -7.18 -3.16 -18.71
N LEU A 101 -5.91 -2.79 -18.50
CA LEU A 101 -5.01 -2.43 -19.59
C LEU A 101 -4.49 -3.68 -20.31
N SER A 102 -4.51 -3.65 -21.64
CA SER A 102 -3.83 -4.66 -22.47
C SER A 102 -2.33 -4.37 -22.60
N GLU A 103 -1.59 -5.33 -23.17
CA GLU A 103 -0.17 -5.11 -23.51
C GLU A 103 -0.02 -4.04 -24.59
N GLU A 104 -0.96 -4.00 -25.54
CA GLU A 104 -1.01 -2.98 -26.59
C GLU A 104 -1.28 -1.59 -26.02
N ASP A 105 -2.16 -1.46 -25.02
CA ASP A 105 -2.44 -0.18 -24.36
C ASP A 105 -1.19 0.35 -23.65
N LEU A 106 -0.48 -0.51 -22.93
CA LEU A 106 0.78 -0.15 -22.26
C LEU A 106 1.87 0.24 -23.28
N ALA A 107 2.01 -0.50 -24.37
CA ALA A 107 2.96 -0.17 -25.43
C ALA A 107 2.64 1.17 -26.13
N ALA A 108 1.35 1.45 -26.35
CA ALA A 108 0.89 2.72 -26.89
C ALA A 108 1.17 3.88 -25.92
N LEU A 109 0.96 3.67 -24.62
CA LEU A 109 1.32 4.63 -23.59
C LEU A 109 2.83 4.88 -23.57
N ASP A 110 3.66 3.84 -23.64
CA ASP A 110 5.12 3.94 -23.65
C ASP A 110 5.66 4.75 -24.84
N SER A 111 4.96 4.73 -25.96
CA SER A 111 5.27 5.54 -27.15
C SER A 111 4.73 6.98 -27.05
N SER A 112 3.93 7.29 -26.04
CA SER A 112 3.30 8.60 -25.84
C SER A 112 4.09 9.50 -24.91
N ASP A 113 4.15 10.80 -25.24
CA ASP A 113 4.72 11.86 -24.38
C ASP A 113 3.73 12.37 -23.33
N LYS A 114 2.56 11.74 -23.22
CA LYS A 114 1.56 12.05 -22.19
C LYS A 114 1.97 11.41 -20.86
N PHE A 115 2.86 12.07 -20.14
CA PHE A 115 3.21 11.75 -18.76
C PHE A 115 2.23 12.40 -17.76
N GLY A 116 2.13 11.82 -16.57
CA GLY A 116 1.25 12.29 -15.50
C GLY A 116 0.67 11.15 -14.69
N ASP A 117 -0.40 11.45 -13.95
CA ASP A 117 -1.10 10.50 -13.09
C ASP A 117 -1.97 9.52 -13.90
N ILE A 118 -1.28 8.64 -14.64
CA ILE A 118 -1.85 7.63 -15.54
C ILE A 118 -1.19 6.31 -15.18
N VAL A 119 -1.97 5.23 -15.05
CA VAL A 119 -1.42 3.88 -14.84
C VAL A 119 -0.55 3.51 -16.04
N GLY A 120 0.69 3.13 -15.78
CA GLY A 120 1.63 2.73 -16.81
C GLY A 120 3.05 2.63 -16.26
N SER A 121 3.93 2.01 -17.04
CA SER A 121 5.34 1.77 -16.73
C SER A 121 6.19 3.05 -16.83
N GLY A 122 7.31 3.06 -16.11
CA GLY A 122 8.36 4.08 -16.23
C GLY A 122 8.12 5.35 -15.40
N ALA A 123 9.23 6.01 -15.04
CA ALA A 123 9.22 7.30 -14.36
C ALA A 123 8.43 8.36 -15.16
N GLY A 124 7.48 9.04 -14.50
CA GLY A 124 6.54 9.96 -15.16
C GLY A 124 5.16 9.36 -15.42
N ARG A 125 4.98 8.06 -15.16
CA ARG A 125 3.67 7.41 -15.03
C ARG A 125 3.47 6.91 -13.60
N ASN A 126 2.24 6.55 -13.25
CA ASN A 126 1.87 6.02 -11.95
C ASN A 126 2.23 4.54 -11.84
N TRP A 127 3.51 4.18 -11.94
CA TRP A 127 3.95 2.78 -12.01
C TRP A 127 4.06 2.10 -10.63
N ALA A 128 4.41 2.87 -9.59
CA ALA A 128 4.55 2.38 -8.23
C ALA A 128 3.31 2.65 -7.39
N HIS A 129 2.81 3.89 -7.43
CA HIS A 129 1.73 4.35 -6.58
C HIS A 129 1.99 3.99 -5.11
N VAL A 130 3.07 4.53 -4.53
CA VAL A 130 3.38 4.29 -3.12
C VAL A 130 2.37 5.01 -2.25
N ASN A 131 1.75 4.31 -1.31
CA ASN A 131 0.66 4.84 -0.48
C ASN A 131 0.92 4.77 1.02
N SER A 132 2.00 4.10 1.46
CA SER A 132 2.52 4.21 2.81
C SER A 132 4.04 4.15 2.82
N VAL A 133 4.63 4.83 3.80
CA VAL A 133 6.03 4.69 4.22
C VAL A 133 6.03 4.55 5.74
N ASP A 134 6.92 3.71 6.24
CA ASP A 134 7.11 3.42 7.66
C ASP A 134 8.61 3.29 7.94
N TYR A 135 9.14 4.11 8.85
CA TYR A 135 10.56 4.09 9.20
C TYR A 135 10.87 3.01 10.24
N ASP A 136 11.78 2.10 9.89
CA ASP A 136 12.32 1.13 10.84
C ASP A 136 13.61 1.66 11.46
N SER A 137 13.48 2.19 12.68
CA SER A 137 14.60 2.73 13.46
C SER A 137 15.64 1.71 13.91
N GLU A 138 15.33 0.41 13.93
CA GLU A 138 16.27 -0.62 14.39
C GLU A 138 17.44 -0.83 13.41
N ASP A 139 17.20 -0.62 12.11
CA ASP A 139 18.19 -0.80 11.04
C ASP A 139 18.27 0.36 10.04
N ASP A 140 17.69 1.51 10.39
CA ASP A 140 17.67 2.74 9.60
C ASP A 140 17.20 2.50 8.15
N SER A 141 16.03 1.90 8.02
CA SER A 141 15.42 1.56 6.73
C SER A 141 13.98 2.04 6.65
N ILE A 142 13.40 1.92 5.46
CA ILE A 142 11.98 2.21 5.24
C ILE A 142 11.25 0.98 4.74
N ILE A 143 9.99 0.82 5.16
CA ILE A 143 9.04 -0.14 4.61
C ILE A 143 7.99 0.67 3.85
N ILE A 144 7.78 0.32 2.58
CA ILE A 144 6.81 0.99 1.73
C ILE A 144 5.73 0.02 1.27
N SER A 145 4.53 0.55 1.06
CA SER A 145 3.46 -0.13 0.33
C SER A 145 3.33 0.47 -1.07
N SER A 146 3.56 -0.35 -2.09
CA SER A 146 3.34 0.04 -3.50
C SER A 146 2.08 -0.63 -4.03
N ARG A 147 1.06 0.18 -4.35
CA ARG A 147 -0.24 -0.31 -4.84
C ARG A 147 -0.09 -1.01 -6.18
N HIS A 148 0.60 -0.37 -7.14
CA HIS A 148 0.69 -0.86 -8.52
C HIS A 148 1.80 -1.89 -8.73
N GLN A 149 2.55 -2.21 -7.68
CA GLN A 149 3.42 -3.37 -7.66
C GLN A 149 2.84 -4.53 -6.84
N SER A 150 1.70 -4.33 -6.15
CA SER A 150 1.11 -5.27 -5.19
C SER A 150 2.17 -5.87 -4.27
N ALA A 151 2.98 -4.99 -3.68
CA ALA A 151 4.15 -5.37 -2.91
C ALA A 151 4.40 -4.43 -1.73
N ILE A 152 4.73 -5.03 -0.59
CA ILE A 152 5.32 -4.38 0.57
C ILE A 152 6.83 -4.59 0.48
N ILE A 153 7.63 -3.53 0.55
CA ILE A 153 9.06 -3.58 0.23
C ILE A 153 9.84 -2.87 1.33
N LYS A 154 10.87 -3.53 1.88
CA LYS A 154 11.84 -2.88 2.78
C LYS A 154 13.08 -2.45 2.01
N ILE A 155 13.49 -1.20 2.18
CA ILE A 155 14.63 -0.58 1.49
C ILE A 155 15.54 0.06 2.53
N GLY A 156 16.83 -0.28 2.52
CA GLY A 156 17.79 0.28 3.47
C GLY A 156 18.18 1.72 3.17
N ARG A 157 18.86 2.36 4.14
CA ARG A 157 19.59 3.62 3.94
C ARG A 157 20.53 3.61 2.74
N ASP A 158 21.14 2.46 2.49
CA ASP A 158 22.02 2.17 1.35
C ASP A 158 21.31 2.10 -0.01
N LYS A 159 20.00 2.38 -0.05
CA LYS A 159 19.13 2.34 -1.24
C LYS A 159 19.01 0.93 -1.84
N LYS A 160 19.31 -0.12 -1.06
CA LYS A 160 19.16 -1.52 -1.49
C LYS A 160 17.88 -2.13 -0.93
N VAL A 161 17.17 -2.84 -1.80
CA VAL A 161 16.03 -3.68 -1.42
C VAL A 161 16.51 -4.79 -0.47
N LYS A 162 15.90 -4.86 0.72
CA LYS A 162 16.21 -5.87 1.73
C LYS A 162 15.31 -7.09 1.58
N TRP A 163 14.03 -6.89 1.35
CA TRP A 163 13.07 -7.94 1.03
C TRP A 163 11.82 -7.36 0.34
N ILE A 164 11.08 -8.22 -0.34
CA ILE A 164 9.80 -7.96 -0.99
C ILE A 164 8.77 -8.97 -0.48
N LEU A 165 7.65 -8.49 0.04
CA LEU A 165 6.46 -9.29 0.33
C LEU A 165 5.43 -8.99 -0.76
N GLY A 166 5.20 -9.96 -1.64
CA GLY A 166 4.27 -9.86 -2.76
C GLY A 166 4.44 -11.04 -3.72
N THR A 167 3.57 -11.14 -4.71
CA THR A 167 3.67 -12.20 -5.73
C THR A 167 5.04 -12.21 -6.43
N PRO A 168 5.61 -13.39 -6.75
CA PRO A 168 6.86 -13.49 -7.48
C PRO A 168 6.78 -13.06 -8.95
N ALA A 169 5.56 -12.95 -9.51
CA ALA A 169 5.34 -12.64 -10.91
C ALA A 169 6.07 -11.37 -11.36
N GLY A 170 6.72 -11.42 -12.51
CA GLY A 170 7.32 -10.26 -13.18
C GLY A 170 8.59 -9.70 -12.55
N TRP A 171 9.00 -10.12 -11.36
CA TRP A 171 10.25 -9.67 -10.76
C TRP A 171 11.45 -10.31 -11.46
N LYS A 172 12.33 -9.49 -12.03
CA LYS A 172 13.60 -9.93 -12.61
C LYS A 172 14.74 -9.81 -11.60
N ALA A 173 15.89 -10.41 -11.90
CA ALA A 173 17.09 -10.20 -11.10
C ALA A 173 17.49 -8.71 -11.08
N PRO A 174 17.91 -8.15 -9.92
CA PRO A 174 18.17 -8.86 -8.65
C PRO A 174 16.93 -9.00 -7.74
N PHE A 175 15.78 -8.42 -8.09
CA PHE A 175 14.61 -8.32 -7.21
C PHE A 175 13.95 -9.65 -6.88
N ASN A 176 13.98 -10.61 -7.81
CA ASN A 176 13.41 -11.93 -7.56
C ASN A 176 14.04 -12.66 -6.37
N ALA A 177 15.32 -12.39 -6.07
CA ALA A 177 16.01 -12.97 -4.92
C ALA A 177 15.61 -12.31 -3.58
N ALA A 178 14.93 -11.15 -3.61
CA ALA A 178 14.47 -10.45 -2.43
C ALA A 178 13.05 -10.87 -1.99
N ILE A 179 12.32 -11.65 -2.80
CA ILE A 179 10.97 -12.10 -2.48
C ILE A 179 11.01 -13.05 -1.28
N LEU A 180 10.19 -12.78 -0.27
CA LEU A 180 10.05 -13.63 0.91
C LEU A 180 9.37 -14.94 0.56
N THR A 181 9.83 -16.04 1.17
CA THR A 181 9.24 -17.36 1.01
C THR A 181 8.11 -17.57 2.01
N PRO A 182 6.87 -17.85 1.58
CA PRO A 182 5.78 -18.14 2.49
C PRO A 182 6.00 -19.44 3.27
N VAL A 183 5.70 -19.40 4.56
CA VAL A 183 5.76 -20.57 5.45
C VAL A 183 4.50 -20.69 6.29
N ASP A 184 4.15 -21.93 6.65
CA ASP A 184 3.02 -22.23 7.51
C ASP A 184 3.34 -22.00 9.00
N SER A 185 2.39 -22.33 9.88
CA SER A 185 2.56 -22.20 11.33
C SER A 185 3.63 -23.12 11.95
N LYS A 186 4.12 -24.10 11.19
CA LYS A 186 5.20 -25.02 11.57
C LYS A 186 6.53 -24.64 10.92
N GLY A 187 6.58 -23.54 10.15
CA GLY A 187 7.76 -23.09 9.43
C GLY A 187 8.05 -23.89 8.15
N GLN A 188 7.09 -24.68 7.66
CA GLN A 188 7.23 -25.42 6.40
C GLN A 188 6.89 -24.51 5.23
N LYS A 189 7.68 -24.59 4.16
CA LYS A 189 7.46 -23.81 2.94
C LYS A 189 6.08 -24.12 2.35
N ILE A 190 5.33 -23.07 2.05
CA ILE A 190 4.07 -23.15 1.31
C ILE A 190 4.40 -23.09 -0.18
N ALA A 191 3.79 -23.98 -0.98
CA ALA A 191 3.91 -23.92 -2.42
C ALA A 191 3.11 -22.74 -2.98
N CYS A 192 3.75 -21.92 -3.80
CA CYS A 192 3.12 -20.77 -4.44
C CYS A 192 3.44 -20.75 -5.93
N GLN A 193 2.46 -20.29 -6.69
CA GLN A 193 2.58 -19.87 -8.08
C GLN A 193 2.48 -18.34 -8.14
N ASP A 194 2.61 -17.78 -9.34
CA ASP A 194 2.48 -16.34 -9.57
C ASP A 194 1.12 -15.79 -9.12
N SER A 195 0.04 -16.54 -9.32
CA SER A 195 -1.33 -16.13 -8.98
C SER A 195 -1.74 -16.44 -7.53
N GLY A 196 -0.95 -17.16 -6.74
CA GLY A 196 -1.36 -17.49 -5.37
C GLY A 196 -0.58 -18.62 -4.72
N CYS A 197 -0.99 -18.96 -3.50
CA CYS A 197 -0.36 -19.99 -2.67
C CYS A 197 -1.36 -21.07 -2.27
N GLU A 198 -0.86 -22.26 -1.95
CA GLU A 198 -1.68 -23.31 -1.35
C GLU A 198 -2.11 -22.93 0.08
N GLY A 199 -3.33 -23.31 0.47
CA GLY A 199 -3.87 -23.06 1.81
C GLY A 199 -4.38 -21.64 2.01
N ASP A 200 -4.27 -21.14 3.25
CA ASP A 200 -4.87 -19.86 3.66
C ASP A 200 -3.95 -18.65 3.49
N PHE A 201 -2.65 -18.87 3.23
CA PHE A 201 -1.72 -17.79 2.95
C PHE A 201 -2.10 -17.16 1.61
N ASP A 202 -2.17 -15.83 1.58
CA ASP A 202 -2.28 -15.08 0.33
C ASP A 202 -1.43 -13.82 0.42
N TRP A 203 -0.93 -13.38 -0.72
CA TRP A 203 -0.25 -12.10 -0.88
C TRP A 203 -1.25 -10.96 -0.67
N THR A 204 -0.71 -9.76 -0.52
CA THR A 204 -1.53 -8.55 -0.57
C THR A 204 -1.63 -8.05 -2.01
N TRP A 205 -2.79 -7.52 -2.38
CA TRP A 205 -3.05 -7.02 -3.73
C TRP A 205 -3.58 -5.59 -3.62
N THR A 206 -2.93 -4.66 -4.33
CA THR A 206 -3.26 -3.22 -4.32
C THR A 206 -3.37 -2.60 -2.91
N GLN A 207 -2.58 -3.13 -1.97
CA GLN A 207 -2.70 -2.89 -0.53
C GLN A 207 -2.34 -1.47 -0.07
N HIS A 208 -2.72 -1.15 1.15
CA HIS A 208 -2.39 0.09 1.87
C HIS A 208 -1.79 -0.21 3.26
N THR A 209 -1.16 0.82 3.84
CA THR A 209 -0.73 0.91 5.25
C THR A 209 0.08 -0.29 5.71
N ALA A 210 1.17 -0.58 5.01
CA ALA A 210 2.13 -1.56 5.46
C ALA A 210 2.98 -0.97 6.60
N PHE A 211 2.61 -1.28 7.84
CA PHE A 211 3.20 -0.70 9.05
C PHE A 211 3.79 -1.76 9.96
N LYS A 212 5.02 -1.55 10.40
CA LYS A 212 5.72 -2.39 11.38
C LYS A 212 5.05 -2.24 12.72
N ILE A 213 4.89 -3.36 13.40
CA ILE A 213 4.39 -3.41 14.77
C ILE A 213 5.61 -3.43 15.69
N ASP A 214 6.11 -2.24 16.06
CA ASP A 214 7.35 -2.11 16.83
C ASP A 214 7.33 -2.89 18.14
N SER A 215 6.25 -2.79 18.92
CA SER A 215 6.14 -3.48 20.22
C SER A 215 6.20 -5.02 20.14
N LYS A 216 6.07 -5.60 18.94
CA LYS A 216 6.17 -7.05 18.70
C LYS A 216 7.38 -7.44 17.86
N SER A 217 8.04 -6.48 17.23
CA SER A 217 9.20 -6.71 16.37
C SER A 217 10.49 -6.61 17.17
N LYS A 218 11.49 -7.41 16.80
CA LYS A 218 12.83 -7.34 17.39
C LYS A 218 13.87 -7.99 16.48
N GLY A 219 14.88 -7.23 16.08
CA GLY A 219 15.99 -7.71 15.26
C GLY A 219 15.50 -8.32 13.94
N ASP A 220 15.83 -9.58 13.70
CA ASP A 220 15.46 -10.28 12.45
C ASP A 220 13.97 -10.64 12.36
N ILE A 221 13.18 -10.52 13.44
CA ILE A 221 11.76 -10.87 13.44
C ILE A 221 10.92 -9.59 13.41
N LEU A 222 10.18 -9.39 12.33
CA LEU A 222 9.25 -8.27 12.16
C LEU A 222 7.81 -8.75 12.16
N TYR A 223 6.92 -7.97 12.76
CA TYR A 223 5.47 -8.12 12.61
C TYR A 223 4.97 -6.90 11.82
N LEU A 224 4.14 -7.13 10.81
CA LEU A 224 3.63 -6.08 9.92
C LEU A 224 2.12 -6.21 9.75
N SER A 225 1.39 -5.12 9.92
CA SER A 225 0.00 -5.02 9.51
C SER A 225 -0.11 -4.41 8.11
N ALA A 226 -1.14 -4.80 7.36
CA ALA A 226 -1.51 -4.17 6.10
C ALA A 226 -3.01 -4.28 5.85
N PHE A 227 -3.56 -3.34 5.08
CA PHE A 227 -4.89 -3.46 4.51
C PHE A 227 -4.78 -3.95 3.07
N ASP A 228 -5.09 -5.21 2.82
CA ASP A 228 -5.12 -5.84 1.51
C ASP A 228 -6.45 -5.51 0.82
N ASN A 229 -6.44 -4.48 -0.03
CA ASN A 229 -7.63 -4.03 -0.75
C ASN A 229 -8.20 -5.14 -1.64
N GLY A 230 -7.34 -5.88 -2.35
CA GLY A 230 -7.73 -7.08 -3.08
C GLY A 230 -8.08 -6.89 -4.55
N ASP A 231 -7.95 -5.69 -5.12
CA ASP A 231 -8.10 -5.52 -6.57
C ASP A 231 -6.92 -6.15 -7.33
N GLY A 232 -7.20 -6.81 -8.45
CA GLY A 232 -6.23 -7.58 -9.22
C GLY A 232 -5.73 -8.85 -8.53
N ARG A 233 -6.43 -9.31 -7.48
CA ARG A 233 -6.09 -10.53 -6.73
C ARG A 233 -5.97 -11.72 -7.69
N GLY A 234 -4.86 -12.44 -7.57
CA GLY A 234 -4.59 -13.59 -8.43
C GLY A 234 -4.07 -13.26 -9.82
N LEU A 235 -3.66 -12.01 -10.06
CA LEU A 235 -3.26 -11.49 -11.37
C LEU A 235 -4.39 -11.52 -12.40
N GLU A 236 -5.64 -11.37 -11.95
CA GLU A 236 -6.80 -11.30 -12.84
C GLU A 236 -7.91 -10.45 -12.22
N GLN A 237 -8.85 -10.03 -13.07
CA GLN A 237 -10.16 -9.57 -12.62
C GLN A 237 -11.08 -10.77 -12.49
N PRO A 238 -11.86 -10.89 -11.40
CA PRO A 238 -12.78 -12.00 -11.27
C PRO A 238 -13.93 -11.90 -12.28
N ALA A 239 -14.58 -13.03 -12.56
CA ALA A 239 -15.72 -13.07 -13.48
C ALA A 239 -16.87 -12.13 -13.10
N MET A 240 -17.04 -11.83 -11.81
CA MET A 240 -18.02 -10.88 -11.30
C MET A 240 -17.38 -9.97 -10.24
N GLN A 241 -17.68 -8.67 -10.29
CA GLN A 241 -17.19 -7.69 -9.32
C GLN A 241 -17.55 -8.06 -7.87
N SER A 242 -18.71 -8.70 -7.67
CA SER A 242 -19.16 -9.18 -6.35
C SER A 242 -18.29 -10.30 -5.75
N MET A 243 -17.33 -10.85 -6.50
CA MET A 243 -16.37 -11.82 -5.99
C MET A 243 -15.14 -11.16 -5.36
N LYS A 244 -14.96 -9.84 -5.53
CA LYS A 244 -13.87 -9.11 -4.89
C LYS A 244 -14.11 -9.00 -3.39
N TYR A 245 -13.03 -9.11 -2.63
CA TYR A 245 -13.02 -8.96 -1.18
C TYR A 245 -11.70 -8.33 -0.72
N SER A 246 -11.78 -7.58 0.37
CA SER A 246 -10.61 -7.01 1.05
C SER A 246 -10.25 -7.85 2.27
N ARG A 247 -9.04 -7.65 2.78
CA ARG A 247 -8.61 -8.23 4.05
C ARG A 247 -7.84 -7.22 4.88
N SER A 248 -8.04 -7.23 6.18
CA SER A 248 -6.98 -6.82 7.10
C SER A 248 -6.11 -8.02 7.40
N VAL A 249 -4.79 -7.84 7.41
CA VAL A 249 -3.84 -8.94 7.50
C VAL A 249 -2.63 -8.54 8.34
N ILE A 250 -2.10 -9.51 9.09
CA ILE A 250 -0.82 -9.39 9.79
C ILE A 250 0.11 -10.51 9.35
N TYR A 251 1.34 -10.12 9.02
CA TYR A 251 2.43 -11.04 8.71
C TYR A 251 3.52 -10.99 9.79
N LYS A 252 4.19 -12.12 9.96
CA LYS A 252 5.47 -12.24 10.68
C LYS A 252 6.56 -12.54 9.65
N ILE A 253 7.59 -11.71 9.58
CA ILE A 253 8.74 -11.87 8.69
C ILE A 253 9.95 -12.31 9.50
N ASP A 254 10.68 -13.28 8.98
CA ASP A 254 12.05 -13.59 9.40
C ASP A 254 13.02 -13.05 8.34
N GLN A 255 13.65 -11.93 8.64
CA GLN A 255 14.50 -11.18 7.72
C GLN A 255 15.77 -11.96 7.35
N LYS A 256 16.26 -12.79 8.28
CA LYS A 256 17.47 -13.59 8.12
C LYS A 256 17.22 -14.80 7.24
N ASN A 257 16.13 -15.51 7.50
CA ASN A 257 15.75 -16.70 6.72
C ASN A 257 14.97 -16.34 5.43
N LYS A 258 14.62 -15.06 5.23
CA LYS A 258 13.81 -14.57 4.10
C LYS A 258 12.47 -15.29 3.99
N THR A 259 11.81 -15.49 5.13
CA THR A 259 10.49 -16.13 5.17
C THR A 259 9.40 -15.18 5.67
N VAL A 260 8.16 -15.48 5.31
CA VAL A 260 6.97 -14.76 5.76
C VAL A 260 5.87 -15.73 6.16
N GLN A 261 5.23 -15.47 7.29
CA GLN A 261 4.10 -16.22 7.81
C GLN A 261 2.90 -15.27 7.95
N GLN A 262 1.76 -15.61 7.35
CA GLN A 262 0.49 -14.93 7.67
C GLN A 262 0.01 -15.45 9.03
N ILE A 263 -0.15 -14.56 10.02
CA ILE A 263 -0.52 -14.96 11.39
C ILE A 263 -1.94 -14.58 11.76
N TRP A 264 -2.55 -13.65 11.03
CA TRP A 264 -3.91 -13.19 11.27
C TRP A 264 -4.50 -12.58 9.99
N GLN A 265 -5.82 -12.73 9.82
CA GLN A 265 -6.59 -12.02 8.80
C GLN A 265 -8.05 -11.86 9.23
N TYR A 266 -8.72 -10.86 8.66
CA TYR A 266 -10.16 -10.60 8.76
C TYR A 266 -10.69 -9.99 7.44
N GLY A 267 -11.97 -10.19 7.12
CA GLY A 267 -12.68 -9.47 6.06
C GLY A 267 -12.96 -10.28 4.80
N LYS A 268 -12.23 -11.39 4.56
CA LYS A 268 -12.50 -12.30 3.42
C LYS A 268 -13.92 -12.88 3.50
N GLU A 269 -14.33 -13.26 4.69
CA GLU A 269 -15.65 -13.79 5.02
C GLU A 269 -16.79 -12.77 4.90
N ARG A 270 -16.48 -11.47 4.92
CA ARG A 270 -17.46 -10.39 4.74
C ARG A 270 -17.77 -10.10 3.27
N GLY A 271 -16.97 -10.63 2.34
CA GLY A 271 -17.20 -10.53 0.90
C GLY A 271 -17.21 -9.09 0.37
N ASN A 272 -18.03 -8.86 -0.66
CA ASN A 272 -18.06 -7.58 -1.38
C ASN A 272 -18.63 -6.42 -0.57
N GLU A 273 -19.50 -6.67 0.41
CA GLU A 273 -20.07 -5.60 1.26
C GLU A 273 -18.97 -4.84 2.01
N TRP A 274 -17.92 -5.54 2.42
CA TRP A 274 -16.77 -4.99 3.14
C TRP A 274 -15.59 -4.66 2.22
N PHE A 275 -15.70 -4.93 0.91
CA PHE A 275 -14.64 -4.68 -0.05
C PHE A 275 -14.39 -3.17 -0.22
N SER A 276 -13.16 -2.75 0.07
CA SER A 276 -12.65 -1.40 -0.20
C SER A 276 -11.61 -1.47 -1.31
N PRO A 277 -11.92 -1.08 -2.56
CA PRO A 277 -10.98 -1.18 -3.67
C PRO A 277 -9.74 -0.27 -3.51
N VAL A 278 -9.84 0.77 -2.68
CA VAL A 278 -8.80 1.80 -2.50
C VAL A 278 -8.75 2.30 -1.05
N THR A 279 -7.68 3.03 -0.71
CA THR A 279 -7.48 3.67 0.60
C THR A 279 -7.49 2.65 1.75
N SER A 280 -8.05 2.97 2.92
CA SER A 280 -8.18 2.07 4.09
C SER A 280 -6.89 1.95 4.93
N ILE A 281 -7.02 1.33 6.11
CA ILE A 281 -5.92 1.14 7.06
C ILE A 281 -6.14 -0.08 7.95
N THR A 282 -5.04 -0.77 8.24
CA THR A 282 -4.89 -1.75 9.33
C THR A 282 -3.71 -1.32 10.20
N GLU A 283 -3.94 -1.06 11.47
CA GLU A 283 -2.90 -0.56 12.38
C GLU A 283 -3.00 -1.20 13.76
N TYR A 284 -1.88 -1.65 14.30
CA TYR A 284 -1.81 -2.18 15.65
C TYR A 284 -1.82 -1.06 16.71
N GLN A 285 -2.65 -1.22 17.74
CA GLN A 285 -2.79 -0.28 18.84
C GLN A 285 -2.13 -0.84 20.11
N THR A 286 -1.02 -0.23 20.52
CA THR A 286 -0.18 -0.73 21.63
C THR A 286 -0.86 -0.65 22.99
N ASP A 287 -1.71 0.36 23.21
CA ASP A 287 -2.37 0.61 24.51
C ASP A 287 -3.34 -0.51 24.91
N LYS A 288 -4.02 -1.13 23.94
CA LYS A 288 -5.01 -2.19 24.18
C LYS A 288 -4.59 -3.56 23.68
N ASN A 289 -3.38 -3.68 23.10
CA ASN A 289 -2.95 -4.89 22.40
C ASN A 289 -4.04 -5.34 21.39
N SER A 290 -4.42 -4.43 20.51
CA SER A 290 -5.52 -4.58 19.54
C SER A 290 -5.08 -4.23 18.13
N VAL A 291 -5.93 -4.55 17.15
CA VAL A 291 -5.77 -4.22 15.75
C VAL A 291 -6.95 -3.34 15.37
N PHE A 292 -6.66 -2.09 15.02
CA PHE A 292 -7.64 -1.17 14.44
C PHE A 292 -7.72 -1.40 12.93
N VAL A 293 -8.94 -1.37 12.40
CA VAL A 293 -9.23 -1.58 10.99
C VAL A 293 -10.23 -0.52 10.54
N TYR A 294 -9.99 0.06 9.35
CA TYR A 294 -10.95 0.94 8.70
C TYR A 294 -11.04 0.61 7.21
N SER A 295 -12.16 0.00 6.80
CA SER A 295 -12.50 -0.28 5.39
C SER A 295 -13.20 0.95 4.81
N ALA A 296 -12.42 1.84 4.20
CA ALA A 296 -12.76 3.24 3.96
C ALA A 296 -13.68 3.51 2.76
N THR A 297 -13.84 2.54 1.86
CA THR A 297 -14.66 2.67 0.63
C THR A 297 -15.66 1.54 0.44
N ALA A 298 -15.85 0.71 1.48
CA ALA A 298 -16.80 -0.38 1.52
C ALA A 298 -18.26 0.10 1.52
N GLY A 299 -19.18 -0.83 1.23
CA GLY A 299 -20.62 -0.64 1.39
C GLY A 299 -21.29 0.34 0.42
N GLY A 300 -20.57 0.87 -0.58
CA GLY A 300 -21.18 1.71 -1.62
C GLY A 300 -22.05 0.87 -2.56
N ALA A 301 -23.30 1.27 -2.78
CA ALA A 301 -24.18 0.61 -3.73
C ALA A 301 -23.71 0.90 -5.15
N PHE A 302 -23.59 -0.15 -5.95
CA PHE A 302 -23.18 -0.08 -7.35
C PHE A 302 -24.35 -0.46 -8.25
N ASP A 303 -24.71 0.44 -9.17
CA ASP A 303 -25.67 0.12 -10.21
C ASP A 303 -24.93 -0.27 -11.49
N LEU A 304 -24.96 -1.57 -11.77
CA LEU A 304 -24.38 -2.20 -12.95
C LEU A 304 -24.99 -1.68 -14.25
N SER A 305 -26.22 -1.17 -14.25
CA SER A 305 -26.90 -0.70 -15.46
C SER A 305 -26.40 0.67 -15.93
N VAL A 306 -25.95 1.52 -15.00
CA VAL A 306 -25.38 2.84 -15.30
C VAL A 306 -23.87 2.89 -15.14
N GLY A 307 -23.25 1.79 -14.67
CA GLY A 307 -21.83 1.76 -14.35
C GLY A 307 -21.47 2.89 -13.39
N ALA A 308 -22.24 3.07 -12.32
CA ALA A 308 -22.06 4.16 -11.36
C ALA A 308 -22.34 3.71 -9.92
N PHE A 309 -21.61 4.29 -8.96
CA PHE A 309 -22.03 4.24 -7.56
C PHE A 309 -23.35 5.00 -7.42
N THR A 310 -24.38 4.34 -6.90
CA THR A 310 -25.67 4.94 -6.59
C THR A 310 -25.75 5.46 -5.16
N SER A 311 -24.77 5.11 -4.32
CA SER A 311 -24.59 5.72 -3.01
C SER A 311 -23.13 6.09 -2.77
N LEU A 312 -22.93 7.04 -1.84
CA LEU A 312 -21.63 7.15 -1.20
C LEU A 312 -21.28 5.84 -0.46
N PRO A 313 -19.99 5.55 -0.25
CA PRO A 313 -19.58 4.42 0.56
C PRO A 313 -20.18 4.48 1.98
N ASN A 314 -20.20 3.32 2.63
CA ASN A 314 -20.61 3.13 4.02
C ASN A 314 -19.46 2.47 4.80
N PRO A 315 -18.38 3.21 5.14
CA PRO A 315 -17.17 2.64 5.71
C PRO A 315 -17.39 1.90 7.03
N TYR A 316 -16.61 0.85 7.25
CA TYR A 316 -16.55 0.12 8.52
C TYR A 316 -15.32 0.53 9.32
N LEU A 317 -15.50 0.81 10.60
CA LEU A 317 -14.47 1.05 11.59
C LEU A 317 -14.57 -0.02 12.66
N GLU A 318 -13.49 -0.78 12.84
CA GLU A 318 -13.45 -1.95 13.71
C GLU A 318 -12.20 -1.94 14.60
N GLU A 319 -12.30 -2.51 15.79
CA GLU A 319 -11.15 -2.79 16.64
C GLU A 319 -11.23 -4.21 17.19
N PHE A 320 -10.17 -4.99 16.97
CA PHE A 320 -10.06 -6.40 17.35
C PHE A 320 -9.05 -6.54 18.47
N LYS A 321 -9.31 -7.36 19.49
CA LYS A 321 -8.23 -7.78 20.39
C LYS A 321 -7.21 -8.61 19.60
N TRP A 322 -5.93 -8.53 19.94
CA TRP A 322 -4.87 -9.23 19.21
C TRP A 322 -5.18 -10.72 19.03
N GLY A 323 -5.25 -11.17 17.77
CA GLY A 323 -5.51 -12.57 17.41
C GLY A 323 -6.98 -12.95 17.29
N GLU A 324 -7.91 -12.13 17.79
CA GLU A 324 -9.35 -12.38 17.69
C GLU A 324 -9.88 -12.05 16.29
N LYS A 325 -10.97 -12.72 15.88
CA LYS A 325 -11.65 -12.48 14.60
C LYS A 325 -13.02 -11.81 14.74
N GLU A 326 -13.54 -11.73 15.96
CA GLU A 326 -14.75 -10.98 16.28
C GLU A 326 -14.33 -9.56 16.72
N PRO A 327 -14.88 -8.50 16.13
CA PRO A 327 -14.56 -7.14 16.52
C PRO A 327 -15.07 -6.87 17.94
N ALA A 328 -14.21 -6.29 18.78
CA ALA A 328 -14.62 -5.79 20.09
C ALA A 328 -15.44 -4.49 19.97
N VAL A 329 -15.22 -3.75 18.89
CA VAL A 329 -15.98 -2.58 18.46
C VAL A 329 -16.16 -2.67 16.95
N GLU A 330 -17.38 -2.48 16.45
CA GLU A 330 -17.70 -2.27 15.04
C GLU A 330 -18.63 -1.05 14.93
N MET A 331 -18.30 -0.12 14.05
CA MET A 331 -19.11 1.04 13.71
C MET A 331 -19.17 1.19 12.19
N GLN A 332 -20.36 1.35 11.64
CA GLN A 332 -20.54 1.69 10.22
C GLN A 332 -20.90 3.17 10.08
N ILE A 333 -20.17 3.88 9.23
CA ILE A 333 -20.43 5.29 8.93
C ILE A 333 -21.23 5.34 7.63
N HIS A 334 -22.48 5.78 7.67
CA HIS A 334 -23.31 5.81 6.47
C HIS A 334 -23.08 7.07 5.63
N GLY A 335 -22.98 6.89 4.31
CA GLY A 335 -22.93 7.98 3.35
C GLY A 335 -21.68 8.86 3.42
N ALA A 336 -20.50 8.25 3.62
CA ALA A 336 -19.24 8.96 3.80
C ALA A 336 -18.16 8.49 2.81
N ARG A 337 -17.27 9.41 2.41
CA ARG A 337 -16.01 9.07 1.71
C ARG A 337 -14.87 9.22 2.70
N GLY A 338 -14.11 8.16 2.94
CA GLY A 338 -12.92 8.17 3.78
C GLY A 338 -11.64 7.92 2.98
N TYR A 339 -10.51 8.34 3.53
CA TYR A 339 -9.19 7.85 3.12
C TYR A 339 -8.68 6.88 4.19
N GLN A 340 -8.50 7.39 5.41
CA GLN A 340 -8.09 6.64 6.59
C GLN A 340 -8.85 7.16 7.81
N ALA A 341 -8.87 6.38 8.87
CA ALA A 341 -9.26 6.78 10.21
C ALA A 341 -8.20 6.26 11.18
N MET A 342 -7.99 6.93 12.31
CA MET A 342 -7.11 6.45 13.37
C MET A 342 -7.75 6.71 14.73
N PRO A 343 -7.64 5.77 15.68
CA PRO A 343 -7.96 6.06 17.07
C PRO A 343 -6.92 7.04 17.63
N PHE A 344 -7.35 7.97 18.48
CA PHE A 344 -6.43 8.88 19.17
C PHE A 344 -6.76 8.96 20.66
N SER A 345 -5.74 9.19 21.47
CA SER A 345 -5.89 9.37 22.91
C SER A 345 -5.97 10.85 23.24
N LEU A 346 -7.08 11.28 23.87
CA LEU A 346 -7.20 12.65 24.38
C LEU A 346 -6.11 12.99 25.41
N THR A 347 -5.72 12.02 26.25
CA THR A 347 -4.61 12.20 27.19
C THR A 347 -3.33 12.52 26.43
N LYS A 348 -2.89 11.64 25.52
CA LYS A 348 -1.67 11.88 24.73
C LYS A 348 -1.71 13.17 23.91
N ALA A 349 -2.88 13.53 23.38
CA ALA A 349 -3.04 14.72 22.55
C ALA A 349 -3.04 16.04 23.35
N LEU A 350 -3.26 15.99 24.67
CA LEU A 350 -3.37 17.16 25.53
C LEU A 350 -2.29 17.23 26.61
N THR A 351 -1.46 16.19 26.74
CA THR A 351 -0.26 16.20 27.57
C THR A 351 0.97 16.41 26.68
N GLU A 352 1.49 17.63 26.71
CA GLU A 352 2.90 17.97 26.42
C GLU A 352 3.54 18.54 27.68
#